data_AF-A0A2M8M3T3-F1
#
_entry.id   AF-A0A2M8M3T3-F1
#
_cell.length_a   1.000
_cell.length_b   1.000
_cell.length_c   1.000
_cell.angle_alpha   90.00
_cell.angle_beta   90.00
_cell.angle_gamma   90.00
#
_symmetry.space_group_name_H-M   'P 1'
#
loop_
_entity.id
_entity.type
_entity.pdbx_description
1 polymer ?
#
loop_
_entity_poly.entity_id
_entity_poly.type
_entity_poly.pdbx_seq_one_letter_code
_entity_poly.pdbx_strand_id
1 'polypeptide(L)'
;MKKQKQKMPDGRRATCPRWDRWHIRIPNSEDQQKLIRLYRKSGAKTKSDFVRARLLGEAFKVITEDPSKELYLEKFSKIIALTHKIGMLYNEAVKAPNTYHSVATAQRMLDKLETYSQVLIRLQHQAIILTIRIQAKEATK
;
A
#
# COMPACT_ATOMS: atom_id res chain seq x y z
N MET A 1 -39.73 -1.21 -4.18
CA MET A 1 -40.42 -2.47 -4.55
C MET A 1 -39.39 -3.49 -5.07
N LYS A 2 -39.21 -4.62 -4.39
CA LYS A 2 -38.32 -5.72 -4.86
C LYS A 2 -39.07 -6.57 -5.90
N LYS A 3 -38.59 -6.59 -7.15
CA LYS A 3 -39.17 -7.45 -8.20
C LYS A 3 -38.83 -8.92 -7.93
N GLN A 4 -39.85 -9.77 -7.95
CA GLN A 4 -39.72 -11.23 -7.88
C GLN A 4 -39.01 -11.76 -9.14
N LYS A 5 -38.18 -12.80 -8.96
CA LYS A 5 -37.46 -13.47 -10.04
C LYS A 5 -38.42 -14.40 -10.79
N GLN A 6 -38.78 -14.06 -12.02
CA GLN A 6 -39.45 -15.01 -12.92
C GLN A 6 -38.47 -16.12 -13.34
N LYS A 7 -38.89 -17.38 -13.21
CA LYS A 7 -38.17 -18.56 -13.72
C LYS A 7 -38.70 -18.90 -15.11
N MET A 8 -37.80 -19.01 -16.09
CA MET A 8 -38.11 -19.53 -17.43
C MET A 8 -37.90 -21.06 -17.48
N PRO A 9 -38.58 -21.78 -18.39
CA PRO A 9 -38.59 -23.25 -18.41
C PRO A 9 -37.25 -23.90 -18.78
N ASP A 10 -36.28 -23.17 -19.35
CA ASP A 10 -35.01 -23.72 -19.86
C ASP A 10 -33.86 -23.75 -18.83
N GLY A 11 -34.13 -23.63 -17.52
CA GLY A 11 -33.10 -23.73 -16.46
C GLY A 11 -32.04 -22.61 -16.42
N ARG A 12 -31.97 -21.75 -17.43
CA ARG A 12 -31.08 -20.57 -17.45
C ARG A 12 -31.69 -19.48 -16.58
N ARG A 13 -30.89 -18.96 -15.62
CA ARG A 13 -31.27 -17.75 -14.87
C ARG A 13 -31.40 -16.60 -15.87
N ALA A 14 -32.51 -15.87 -15.83
CA ALA A 14 -32.67 -14.66 -16.61
C ALA A 14 -31.54 -13.67 -16.28
N THR A 15 -30.63 -13.44 -17.23
CA THR A 15 -29.66 -12.34 -17.14
C THR A 15 -30.38 -11.04 -17.47
N CYS A 16 -31.16 -10.50 -16.52
CA CYS A 16 -31.67 -9.14 -16.64
C CYS A 16 -30.92 -8.27 -15.62
N PRO A 17 -30.27 -7.19 -16.11
CA PRO A 17 -31.04 -6.07 -16.65
C PRO A 17 -30.55 -5.62 -18.03
N ARG A 18 -31.46 -5.50 -18.98
CA ARG A 18 -31.26 -4.68 -20.19
C ARG A 18 -32.47 -3.77 -20.28
N TRP A 19 -32.33 -2.48 -20.02
CA TRP A 19 -33.45 -1.60 -20.32
C TRP A 19 -33.09 -0.26 -20.96
N ASP A 20 -31.80 0.09 -21.08
CA ASP A 20 -31.37 1.03 -22.12
C ASP A 20 -29.86 0.87 -22.37
N ARG A 21 -29.46 0.18 -23.44
CA ARG A 21 -28.05 -0.13 -23.72
C ARG A 21 -27.48 0.92 -24.66
N TRP A 22 -26.60 1.75 -24.16
CA TRP A 22 -25.95 2.78 -24.98
C TRP A 22 -24.68 2.26 -25.61
N HIS A 23 -24.53 2.48 -26.92
CA HIS A 23 -23.32 2.16 -27.66
C HIS A 23 -22.65 3.46 -28.11
N ILE A 24 -21.53 3.82 -27.47
CA ILE A 24 -20.79 5.04 -27.78
C ILE A 24 -19.57 4.66 -28.62
N ARG A 25 -19.45 5.26 -29.81
CA ARG A 25 -18.22 5.19 -30.62
C ARG A 25 -17.40 6.45 -30.39
N ILE A 26 -16.10 6.27 -30.19
CA ILE A 26 -15.13 7.36 -30.11
C ILE A 26 -14.29 7.27 -31.38
N PRO A 27 -14.60 8.06 -32.42
CA PRO A 27 -13.93 7.94 -33.72
C PRO A 27 -12.49 8.46 -33.69
N ASN A 28 -12.18 9.41 -32.79
CA ASN A 28 -10.83 9.96 -32.65
C ASN A 28 -9.93 9.02 -31.84
N SER A 29 -8.82 8.60 -32.44
CA SER A 29 -7.84 7.69 -31.83
C SER A 29 -7.15 8.32 -30.61
N GLU A 30 -6.90 9.62 -30.62
CA GLU A 30 -6.29 10.33 -29.49
C GLU A 30 -7.20 10.33 -28.27
N ASP A 31 -8.49 10.58 -28.47
CA ASP A 31 -9.47 10.61 -27.39
C ASP A 31 -9.72 9.22 -26.82
N GLN A 32 -9.65 8.19 -27.67
CA GLN A 32 -9.67 6.80 -27.23
C GLN A 32 -8.47 6.48 -26.34
N GLN A 33 -7.26 6.93 -26.71
CA GLN A 33 -6.07 6.75 -25.88
C GLN A 33 -6.18 7.51 -24.55
N LYS A 34 -6.67 8.76 -24.56
CA LYS A 34 -6.91 9.55 -23.35
C LYS A 34 -7.89 8.83 -22.41
N LEU A 35 -9.01 8.31 -22.94
CA LEU A 35 -9.99 7.56 -22.15
C LEU A 35 -9.40 6.30 -21.53
N ILE A 36 -8.57 5.56 -22.28
CA ILE A 36 -7.88 4.36 -21.77
C ILE A 36 -6.91 4.73 -20.65
N ARG A 37 -6.16 5.83 -20.79
CA ARG A 37 -5.27 6.33 -19.73
C ARG A 37 -6.06 6.72 -18.48
N LEU A 38 -7.18 7.42 -18.63
CA LEU A 38 -8.05 7.78 -17.51
C LEU A 38 -8.67 6.56 -16.84
N TYR A 39 -9.12 5.58 -17.62
CA TYR A 39 -9.61 4.30 -17.10
C TYR A 39 -8.56 3.61 -16.24
N ARG A 40 -7.31 3.48 -16.73
CA ARG A 40 -6.21 2.89 -15.96
C ARG A 40 -5.93 3.64 -14.66
N LYS A 41 -5.99 4.98 -14.69
CA LYS A 41 -5.82 5.83 -13.49
C LYS A 41 -6.99 5.72 -12.50
N SER A 42 -8.20 5.41 -12.98
CA SER A 42 -9.40 5.39 -12.14
C SER A 42 -9.50 4.18 -11.21
N GLY A 43 -8.77 3.09 -11.49
CA GLY A 43 -8.89 1.83 -10.72
C GLY A 43 -10.25 1.13 -10.85
N ALA A 44 -11.11 1.56 -11.78
CA ALA A 44 -12.43 0.97 -11.98
C ALA A 44 -12.33 -0.50 -12.45
N LYS A 45 -13.24 -1.35 -11.97
CA LYS A 45 -13.28 -2.79 -12.32
C LYS A 45 -13.52 -3.05 -13.81
N THR A 46 -14.35 -2.22 -14.44
CA THR A 46 -14.66 -2.35 -15.86
C THR A 46 -14.69 -0.97 -16.53
N LYS A 47 -14.46 -0.94 -17.85
CA LYS A 47 -14.56 0.29 -18.66
C LYS A 47 -15.96 0.92 -18.57
N SER A 48 -16.99 0.08 -18.50
CA SER A 48 -18.38 0.53 -18.39
C SER A 48 -18.65 1.22 -17.05
N ASP A 49 -18.10 0.70 -15.96
CA ASP A 49 -18.26 1.33 -14.64
C ASP A 49 -17.53 2.68 -14.58
N PHE A 50 -16.34 2.76 -15.18
CA PHE A 50 -15.61 4.04 -15.32
C PHE A 50 -16.41 5.10 -16.10
N VAL A 51 -16.97 4.73 -17.25
CA VAL A 51 -17.76 5.65 -18.07
C VAL A 51 -19.05 6.05 -17.35
N ARG A 52 -19.73 5.11 -16.68
CA ARG A 52 -20.95 5.39 -15.90
C ARG A 52 -20.65 6.38 -14.78
N ALA A 53 -19.61 6.15 -13.98
CA ALA A 53 -19.20 7.04 -12.91
C ALA A 53 -18.89 8.45 -13.42
N ARG A 54 -18.22 8.55 -14.59
CA ARG A 54 -17.89 9.85 -15.19
C ARG A 54 -19.11 10.59 -15.72
N LEU A 55 -20.06 9.89 -16.34
CA LEU A 55 -21.30 10.48 -16.87
C LEU A 55 -22.26 10.92 -15.75
N LEU A 56 -22.28 10.19 -14.63
CA LEU A 56 -23.10 10.52 -13.46
C LEU A 56 -22.43 11.54 -12.52
N GLY A 57 -21.25 12.04 -12.87
CA GLY A 57 -20.54 13.05 -12.08
C GLY A 57 -20.01 12.54 -10.74
N GLU A 58 -19.83 11.23 -10.57
CA GLU A 58 -19.30 10.66 -9.34
C GLU A 58 -17.86 11.14 -9.09
N ALA A 59 -17.57 11.54 -7.85
CA ALA A 59 -16.24 11.96 -7.45
C ALA A 59 -15.31 10.73 -7.39
N PHE A 60 -14.31 10.68 -8.25
CA PHE A 60 -13.26 9.66 -8.18
C PHE A 60 -12.06 10.18 -7.39
N LYS A 61 -11.65 9.40 -6.38
CA LYS A 61 -10.38 9.62 -5.69
C LYS A 61 -9.30 8.88 -6.48
N VAL A 62 -8.55 9.60 -7.33
CA VAL A 62 -7.35 9.03 -7.97
C VAL A 62 -6.27 8.92 -6.90
N ILE A 63 -5.95 7.70 -6.49
CA ILE A 63 -4.78 7.44 -5.66
C ILE A 63 -3.64 7.14 -6.64
N THR A 64 -2.86 8.16 -7.00
CA THR A 64 -1.62 7.94 -7.73
C THR A 64 -0.56 7.47 -6.74
N GLU A 65 -0.29 6.17 -6.74
CA GLU A 65 0.87 5.61 -6.10
C GLU A 65 2.10 5.92 -6.95
N ASP A 66 3.04 6.65 -6.37
CA ASP A 66 4.31 6.92 -7.02
C ASP A 66 5.22 5.71 -6.73
N PRO A 67 5.59 4.91 -7.75
CA PRO A 67 6.35 3.67 -7.55
C PRO A 67 7.72 3.93 -6.91
N SER A 68 8.24 5.16 -7.01
CA SER A 68 9.47 5.56 -6.34
C SER A 68 9.34 5.65 -4.81
N LYS A 69 8.13 5.95 -4.30
CA LYS A 69 7.84 6.07 -2.87
C LYS A 69 7.63 4.72 -2.19
N GLU A 70 7.29 3.69 -2.95
CA GLU A 70 7.10 2.33 -2.45
C GLU A 70 8.40 1.75 -1.87
N LEU A 71 9.52 1.91 -2.59
CA LEU A 71 10.85 1.48 -2.11
C LEU A 71 11.26 2.20 -0.82
N TYR A 72 10.89 3.48 -0.67
CA TYR A 72 11.16 4.25 0.54
C TYR A 72 10.34 3.71 1.73
N LEU A 73 9.05 3.44 1.53
CA LEU A 73 8.16 2.88 2.55
C LEU A 73 8.57 1.47 2.98
N GLU A 74 9.07 0.64 2.05
CA GLU A 74 9.60 -0.69 2.36
C GLU A 74 10.84 -0.60 3.27
N LYS A 75 11.79 0.29 2.94
CA LYS A 75 12.97 0.53 3.77
C LYS A 75 12.61 1.07 5.15
N PHE A 76 11.65 1.98 5.23
CA PHE A 76 11.19 2.52 6.50
C PHE A 76 10.50 1.45 7.36
N SER A 77 9.64 0.62 6.76
CA SER A 77 9.03 -0.54 7.44
C SER A 77 10.08 -1.51 7.99
N LYS A 78 11.15 -1.77 7.25
CA LYS A 78 12.28 -2.60 7.73
C LYS A 78 12.96 -2.00 8.97
N ILE A 79 13.17 -0.68 9.00
CA ILE A 79 13.76 0.01 10.16
C ILE A 79 12.83 -0.10 11.38
N ILE A 80 11.52 0.09 11.20
CA ILE A 80 10.53 -0.06 12.28
C ILE A 80 10.55 -1.49 12.85
N ALA A 81 10.55 -2.51 11.98
CA ALA A 81 10.58 -3.91 12.39
C ALA A 81 11.84 -4.25 13.20
N LEU A 82 13.01 -3.74 12.79
CA LEU A 82 14.26 -3.90 13.53
C LEU A 82 14.22 -3.21 14.90
N THR A 83 13.63 -2.01 14.97
CA THR A 83 13.47 -1.26 16.22
C THR A 83 12.61 -2.04 17.22
N HIS A 84 11.49 -2.60 16.76
CA HIS A 84 10.63 -3.44 17.59
C HIS A 84 11.36 -4.68 18.12
N LYS A 85 12.16 -5.34 17.27
CA LYS A 85 12.96 -6.51 17.65
C LYS A 85 13.98 -6.18 18.75
N ILE A 86 14.61 -5.01 18.69
CA ILE A 86 15.52 -4.54 19.75
C ILE A 86 14.77 -4.32 21.07
N GLY A 87 13.58 -3.72 21.02
CA GLY A 87 12.75 -3.54 22.22
C GLY A 87 12.37 -4.86 22.90
N MET A 88 12.06 -5.90 22.11
CA MET A 88 11.79 -7.23 22.65
C MET A 88 13.04 -7.85 23.29
N LEU A 89 14.19 -7.80 22.62
CA LEU A 89 15.46 -8.32 23.14
C LEU A 89 15.91 -7.59 24.41
N TYR A 90 15.67 -6.27 24.49
CA TYR A 90 15.90 -5.49 25.70
C TYR A 90 15.05 -5.98 26.87
N ASN A 91 13.73 -6.15 26.65
CA ASN A 91 12.81 -6.64 27.68
C ASN A 91 13.19 -8.05 28.15
N GLU A 92 13.66 -8.90 27.24
CA GLU A 92 14.14 -10.24 27.55
C GLU A 92 15.46 -10.20 28.35
N ALA A 93 16.41 -9.36 27.95
CA ALA A 93 17.68 -9.18 28.65
C ALA A 93 17.52 -8.58 30.06
N VAL A 94 16.53 -7.70 30.29
CA VAL A 94 16.24 -7.16 31.63
C VAL A 94 15.57 -8.19 32.53
N LYS A 95 14.78 -9.10 31.96
CA LYS A 95 14.15 -10.20 32.72
C LYS A 95 15.13 -11.34 33.03
N ALA A 96 16.13 -11.55 32.16
CA ALA A 96 17.10 -12.62 32.27
C ALA A 96 17.88 -12.66 33.62
N PRO A 97 18.38 -11.56 34.20
CA PRO A 97 19.05 -11.57 35.51
C PRO A 97 18.17 -12.08 36.66
N ASN A 98 16.86 -11.87 36.58
CA ASN A 98 15.91 -12.34 37.61
C ASN A 98 15.61 -13.84 37.47
N THR A 99 15.92 -14.45 36.33
CA THR A 99 15.64 -15.87 36.03
C THR A 99 16.89 -16.74 35.88
N TYR A 100 18.04 -16.17 35.51
CA TYR A 100 19.28 -16.89 35.31
C TYR A 100 20.24 -16.67 36.48
N HIS A 101 20.58 -17.75 37.20
CA HIS A 101 21.61 -17.76 38.25
C HIS A 101 23.06 -17.58 37.71
N SER A 102 23.23 -17.17 36.45
CA SER A 102 24.54 -17.06 35.80
C SER A 102 24.73 -15.71 35.11
N VAL A 103 25.72 -14.96 35.61
CA VAL A 103 26.14 -13.64 35.13
C VAL A 103 26.62 -13.70 33.67
N ALA A 104 27.26 -14.80 33.26
CA ALA A 104 27.82 -14.96 31.92
C ALA A 104 26.76 -14.95 30.80
N THR A 105 25.56 -15.47 31.08
CA THR A 105 24.43 -15.45 30.13
C THR A 105 23.83 -14.06 29.97
N ALA A 106 23.68 -13.30 31.06
CA ALA A 106 23.22 -11.93 31.02
C ALA A 106 24.19 -11.03 30.22
N GLN A 107 25.49 -11.23 30.41
CA GLN A 107 26.51 -10.46 29.71
C GLN A 107 26.50 -10.69 28.19
N ARG A 108 26.38 -11.95 27.73
CA ARG A 108 26.22 -12.24 26.29
C ARG A 108 24.96 -11.63 25.67
N MET A 109 23.88 -11.51 26.46
CA MET A 109 22.66 -10.83 25.99
C MET A 109 22.87 -9.33 25.87
N LEU A 110 23.58 -8.70 26.81
CA LEU A 110 23.95 -7.29 26.76
C LEU A 110 24.87 -6.99 25.56
N ASP A 111 25.86 -7.84 25.27
CA ASP A 111 26.77 -7.65 24.13
C ASP A 111 26.01 -7.68 22.78
N LYS A 112 25.02 -8.57 22.66
CA LYS A 112 24.14 -8.62 21.48
C LYS A 112 23.27 -7.39 21.38
N LEU A 113 22.72 -6.93 22.50
CA LEU A 113 21.91 -5.70 22.57
C LEU A 113 22.74 -4.49 22.12
N GLU A 114 23.97 -4.36 22.62
CA GLU A 114 24.88 -3.29 22.23
C GLU A 114 25.15 -3.33 20.72
N THR A 115 25.47 -4.50 20.18
CA THR A 115 25.70 -4.70 18.74
C THR A 115 24.49 -4.25 17.90
N TYR A 116 23.28 -4.65 18.29
CA TYR A 116 22.07 -4.24 17.57
C TYR A 116 21.77 -2.73 17.72
N SER A 117 22.03 -2.15 18.88
CA SER A 117 21.85 -0.71 19.11
C SER A 117 22.76 0.13 18.22
N GLN A 118 24.02 -0.27 18.04
CA GLN A 118 24.97 0.40 17.14
C GLN A 118 24.50 0.33 15.67
N VAL A 119 23.99 -0.82 15.23
CA VAL A 119 23.41 -0.98 13.88
C VAL A 119 22.19 -0.07 13.69
N LEU A 120 21.33 0.05 14.70
CA LEU A 120 20.16 0.92 14.66
C LEU A 120 20.55 2.39 14.50
N ILE A 121 21.50 2.88 15.30
CA ILE A 121 22.00 4.26 15.22
C ILE A 121 22.55 4.56 13.82
N ARG A 122 23.30 3.61 13.22
CA ARG A 122 23.82 3.76 11.85
C ARG A 122 22.68 3.86 10.82
N LEU A 123 21.67 3.01 10.92
CA LEU A 123 20.51 3.02 10.02
C LEU A 123 19.67 4.29 10.16
N GLN A 124 19.48 4.78 11.40
CA GLN A 124 18.77 6.04 11.65
C GLN A 124 19.53 7.24 11.07
N HIS A 125 20.86 7.30 11.24
CA HIS A 125 21.67 8.33 10.59
C HIS A 125 21.57 8.27 9.06
N GLN A 126 21.61 7.08 8.46
CA GLN A 126 21.41 6.93 7.01
C GLN A 126 20.03 7.41 6.57
N ALA A 127 18.97 7.12 7.34
CA ALA A 127 17.62 7.59 7.04
C ALA A 127 17.50 9.13 7.09
N ILE A 128 18.12 9.77 8.09
CA ILE A 128 18.17 11.23 8.20
C ILE A 128 18.87 11.84 6.99
N ILE A 129 20.06 11.32 6.62
CA ILE A 129 20.82 11.81 5.45
C ILE A 129 20.00 11.66 4.16
N LEU A 130 19.33 10.52 3.98
CA LEU A 130 18.48 10.30 2.80
C LEU A 130 17.30 11.27 2.77
N THR A 131 16.68 11.56 3.92
CA THR A 131 15.55 12.50 4.02
C THR A 131 15.99 13.92 3.65
N ILE A 132 17.13 14.38 4.18
CA ILE A 132 17.71 15.69 3.84
C ILE A 132 18.00 15.77 2.32
N ARG A 133 18.57 14.72 1.73
CA ARG A 133 18.85 14.68 0.28
C ARG A 133 17.60 14.73 -0.58
N ILE A 134 16.50 14.11 -0.16
CA ILE A 134 15.22 14.16 -0.87
C ILE A 134 14.63 15.57 -0.78
N GLN A 135 14.58 16.15 0.41
CA GLN A 135 14.08 17.52 0.62
C GLN A 135 14.88 18.55 -0.19
N ALA A 136 16.21 18.43 -0.23
CA ALA A 136 17.06 19.30 -1.03
C ALA A 136 16.76 19.19 -2.54
N LYS A 137 16.50 17.97 -3.05
CA LYS A 137 16.13 17.75 -4.46
C LYS A 137 14.74 18.30 -4.80
N GLU A 138 13.80 18.21 -3.87
CA GLU A 138 12.45 18.76 -4.03
C GLU A 138 12.45 20.30 -4.02
N ALA A 139 13.33 20.94 -3.25
CA ALA A 139 13.48 22.41 -3.21
C ALA A 139 14.14 23.01 -4.46
N THR A 140 14.85 22.20 -5.25
CA THR A 140 15.49 22.62 -6.51
C THR A 140 14.64 22.40 -7.76
N LYS A 141 13.43 21.85 -7.60
CA LYS A 141 12.43 21.70 -8.67
C LYS A 141 11.42 22.84 -8.62
#